data_AF-A0A919Y7R3-F1
#
_entry.id   AF-A0A919Y7R3-F1
#
_cell.length_a   1.000
_cell.length_b   1.000
_cell.length_c   1.000
_cell.angle_alpha   90.00
_cell.angle_beta   90.00
_cell.angle_gamma   90.00
#
_symmetry.space_group_name_H-M   'P 1'
#
loop_
_entity.id
_entity.type
_entity.pdbx_description
1 polymer ?
#
loop_
_entity_poly.entity_id
_entity_poly.type
_entity_poly.pdbx_seq_one_letter_code
_entity_poly.pdbx_strand_id
1 'polypeptide(L)'
;MDTSNAVHLLKCHTFAHDDMHRHKAEHGFLGSLRPFKGELREGNFHELMIVLRALEAKLGEPVLDREMITCLWSICQLGRAWAVEPEGMLRRNGLITDEQVDRMENWLDLISYAVMTLLGNGGEKEAFWGYREYISEKLDPLMAELDVLLEEKVMEDEIQELHENYKKQSGAEEERLAAFEAKFEVLLPEDFRSFYRHKDGSGYAFHVLYPGDAEAGEWPPYYLLSLDEMEETKSYFCERDELLAEYYSGEEIRELDPKIKPYLFHKKWFPFATMAGGSLYLMLDLDPSDQGTYGQIISYIHDPDFVYYVADSFTDLLRESNRNLSMMDEIEY
;
A
#
# COMPACT_ATOMS: atom_id res chain seq x y z
N MET A 1 7.80 1.20 8.90
CA MET A 1 8.36 2.56 8.75
C MET A 1 8.89 3.00 10.11
N ASP A 2 10.18 3.34 10.22
CA ASP A 2 10.73 3.91 11.45
C ASP A 2 10.43 5.41 11.57
N THR A 3 10.56 5.94 12.79
CA THR A 3 10.25 7.33 13.12
C THR A 3 11.10 8.35 12.35
N SER A 4 12.37 8.05 12.05
CA SER A 4 13.24 8.98 11.32
C SER A 4 12.79 9.12 9.88
N ASN A 5 12.50 7.99 9.23
CA ASN A 5 11.94 7.94 7.88
C ASN A 5 10.55 8.59 7.82
N ALA A 6 9.72 8.43 8.85
CA ALA A 6 8.42 9.09 8.93
C ALA A 6 8.52 10.62 8.97
N VAL A 7 9.41 11.19 9.80
CA VAL A 7 9.65 12.64 9.84
C VAL A 7 10.17 13.15 8.50
N HIS A 8 11.07 12.40 7.86
CA HIS A 8 11.59 12.75 6.54
C HIS A 8 10.47 12.76 5.48
N LEU A 9 9.65 11.72 5.41
CA LEU A 9 8.52 11.65 4.46
C LEU A 9 7.47 12.74 4.73
N LEU A 10 7.18 13.05 5.99
CA LEU A 10 6.31 14.18 6.36
C LEU A 10 6.83 15.50 5.78
N LYS A 11 8.15 15.73 5.86
CA LYS A 11 8.79 16.90 5.26
C LYS A 11 8.69 16.88 3.73
N CYS A 12 8.79 15.73 3.08
CA CYS A 12 8.66 15.61 1.63
C CYS A 12 7.22 15.85 1.12
N HIS A 13 6.19 15.42 1.84
CA HIS A 13 4.79 15.72 1.48
C HIS A 13 4.41 17.18 1.70
N THR A 14 5.29 17.95 2.31
CA THR A 14 5.16 19.40 2.54
C THR A 14 6.27 20.15 1.83
N PHE A 15 6.20 21.48 1.79
CA PHE A 15 7.28 22.32 1.25
C PHE A 15 8.41 22.58 2.26
N ALA A 16 8.59 21.68 3.24
CA ALA A 16 9.50 21.88 4.36
C ALA A 16 10.83 21.11 4.21
N HIS A 17 11.01 20.35 3.13
CA HIS A 17 12.27 19.67 2.85
C HIS A 17 13.28 20.62 2.19
N ASP A 18 14.52 20.65 2.71
CA ASP A 18 15.58 21.55 2.24
C ASP A 18 16.02 21.25 0.78
N ASP A 19 15.87 20.01 0.35
CA ASP A 19 16.13 19.58 -1.03
C ASP A 19 14.83 19.55 -1.84
N MET A 20 14.59 20.65 -2.57
CA MET A 20 13.44 20.81 -3.47
C MET A 20 13.57 20.00 -4.77
N HIS A 21 14.70 19.34 -5.03
CA HIS A 21 14.91 18.55 -6.25
C HIS A 21 14.44 17.09 -6.14
N ARG A 22 13.92 16.69 -4.98
CA ARG A 22 13.35 15.35 -4.79
C ARG A 22 12.01 15.23 -5.49
N HIS A 23 11.78 14.10 -6.15
CA HIS A 23 10.52 13.84 -6.85
C HIS A 23 9.32 13.99 -5.90
N LYS A 24 9.41 13.43 -4.68
CA LYS A 24 8.34 13.51 -3.67
C LYS A 24 8.04 14.93 -3.16
N ALA A 25 8.95 15.90 -3.30
CA ALA A 25 8.66 17.30 -2.96
C ALA A 25 7.68 17.95 -3.96
N GLU A 26 7.80 17.61 -5.25
CA GLU A 26 6.89 18.06 -6.32
C GLU A 26 5.63 17.20 -6.41
N HIS A 27 5.72 15.94 -6.01
CA HIS A 27 4.69 14.93 -6.24
C HIS A 27 3.99 14.40 -5.00
N GLY A 28 4.42 14.82 -3.81
CA GLY A 28 3.82 14.51 -2.52
C GLY A 28 2.47 15.20 -2.31
N PHE A 29 1.89 15.07 -1.12
CA PHE A 29 0.51 15.47 -0.87
C PHE A 29 0.23 16.94 -1.25
N LEU A 30 0.99 17.89 -0.69
CA LEU A 30 0.84 19.31 -1.05
C LEU A 30 1.51 19.67 -2.38
N GLY A 31 2.66 19.06 -2.68
CA GLY A 31 3.40 19.32 -3.93
C GLY A 31 2.55 19.04 -5.17
N SER A 32 1.80 17.93 -5.15
CA SER A 32 0.94 17.52 -6.25
C SER A 32 -0.22 18.48 -6.53
N LEU A 33 -0.54 19.39 -5.60
CA LEU A 33 -1.54 20.44 -5.79
C LEU A 33 -0.98 21.65 -6.55
N ARG A 34 0.34 21.72 -6.78
CA ARG A 34 0.98 22.87 -7.42
C ARG A 34 2.26 22.50 -8.22
N PRO A 35 2.16 22.31 -9.55
CA PRO A 35 0.94 22.40 -10.36
C PRO A 35 0.06 21.17 -10.17
N PHE A 36 -1.26 21.40 -10.02
CA PHE A 36 -2.23 20.31 -10.05
C PHE A 36 -2.35 19.74 -11.45
N LYS A 37 -2.21 18.42 -11.58
CA LYS A 37 -2.23 17.71 -12.87
C LYS A 37 -3.58 17.06 -13.19
N GLY A 38 -4.65 17.47 -12.51
CA GLY A 38 -6.01 17.00 -12.74
C GLY A 38 -6.41 15.80 -11.88
N GLU A 39 -5.50 15.24 -11.08
CA GLU A 39 -5.76 14.04 -10.28
C GLU A 39 -5.21 14.17 -8.86
N LEU A 40 -6.03 13.76 -7.89
CA LEU A 40 -5.63 13.56 -6.51
C LEU A 40 -4.99 12.18 -6.35
N ARG A 41 -3.78 12.14 -5.79
CA ARG A 41 -3.03 10.90 -5.60
C ARG A 41 -3.32 10.30 -4.23
N GLU A 42 -4.16 9.29 -4.19
CA GLU A 42 -4.58 8.63 -2.96
C GLU A 42 -3.41 7.95 -2.21
N GLY A 43 -2.41 7.43 -2.93
CA GLY A 43 -1.19 6.90 -2.32
C GLY A 43 -0.47 7.91 -1.39
N ASN A 44 -0.50 9.22 -1.71
CA ASN A 44 0.05 10.24 -0.82
C ASN A 44 -0.74 10.37 0.48
N PHE A 45 -2.07 10.19 0.43
CA PHE A 45 -2.92 10.19 1.62
C PHE A 45 -2.62 8.97 2.50
N HIS A 46 -2.56 7.78 1.92
CA HIS A 46 -2.22 6.55 2.64
C HIS A 46 -0.82 6.62 3.28
N GLU A 47 0.17 7.13 2.54
CA GLU A 47 1.53 7.31 3.06
C GLU A 47 1.55 8.29 4.24
N LEU A 48 0.77 9.38 4.20
CA LEU A 48 0.62 10.28 5.34
C LEU A 48 -0.02 9.59 6.56
N MET A 49 -1.02 8.74 6.37
CA MET A 49 -1.62 8.01 7.49
C MET A 49 -0.64 7.02 8.13
N ILE A 50 0.19 6.34 7.33
CA ILE A 50 1.29 5.50 7.86
C ILE A 50 2.36 6.34 8.56
N VAL A 51 2.69 7.51 8.03
CA VAL A 51 3.59 8.47 8.69
C VAL A 51 3.06 8.86 10.06
N LEU A 52 1.77 9.19 10.17
CA LEU A 52 1.15 9.53 11.47
C LEU A 52 1.23 8.36 12.44
N ARG A 53 1.00 7.13 11.98
CA ARG A 53 1.07 5.92 12.79
C ARG A 53 2.49 5.68 13.32
N ALA A 54 3.50 5.85 12.47
CA ALA A 54 4.92 5.78 12.85
C ALA A 54 5.36 6.91 13.81
N LEU A 55 4.60 7.99 13.88
CA LEU A 55 4.83 9.15 14.75
C LEU A 55 4.00 9.12 16.04
N GLU A 56 3.16 8.11 16.29
CA GLU A 56 2.29 8.03 17.48
C GLU A 56 3.05 8.36 18.77
N ALA A 57 4.13 7.61 19.03
CA ALA A 57 4.91 7.78 20.26
C ALA A 57 5.47 9.21 20.39
N LYS A 58 5.95 9.81 19.29
CA LYS A 58 6.47 11.18 19.28
C LYS A 58 5.39 12.23 19.48
N LEU A 59 4.21 12.05 18.89
CA LEU A 59 3.10 12.99 18.98
C LEU A 59 2.44 12.98 20.37
N GLY A 60 2.57 11.88 21.11
CA GLY A 60 2.15 11.79 22.51
C GLY A 60 3.09 12.44 23.53
N GLU A 61 4.28 12.87 23.11
CA GLU A 61 5.27 13.50 24.00
C GLU A 61 4.83 14.91 24.45
N PRO A 62 5.16 15.32 25.69
CA PRO A 62 4.78 16.65 26.19
C PRO A 62 5.54 17.80 25.51
N VAL A 63 6.68 17.52 24.87
CA VAL A 63 7.51 18.48 24.16
C VAL A 63 7.63 18.02 22.72
N LEU A 64 7.09 18.81 21.80
CA LEU A 64 6.99 18.43 20.40
C LEU A 64 7.98 19.22 19.55
N ASP A 65 8.49 18.57 18.51
CA ASP A 65 9.31 19.22 17.50
C ASP A 65 8.48 20.26 16.71
N ARG A 66 8.97 21.50 16.67
CA ARG A 66 8.27 22.61 16.03
C ARG A 66 8.10 22.38 14.52
N GLU A 67 9.10 21.80 13.85
CA GLU A 67 9.04 21.60 12.40
C GLU A 67 8.01 20.51 12.05
N MET A 68 7.97 19.43 12.82
CA MET A 68 6.97 18.37 12.69
C MET A 68 5.54 18.93 12.79
N ILE A 69 5.25 19.71 13.84
CA ILE A 69 3.93 20.34 14.01
C ILE A 69 3.63 21.34 12.89
N THR A 70 4.65 22.08 12.42
CA THR A 70 4.49 22.99 11.29
C THR A 70 4.12 22.23 10.01
N CYS A 71 4.71 21.06 9.75
CA CYS A 71 4.38 20.23 8.60
C CYS A 71 2.93 19.74 8.67
N LEU A 72 2.51 19.18 9.82
CA LEU A 72 1.14 18.69 10.04
C LEU A 72 0.11 19.82 9.88
N TRP A 73 0.38 20.99 10.44
CA TRP A 73 -0.49 22.15 10.28
C TRP A 73 -0.53 22.64 8.83
N SER A 74 0.60 22.60 8.12
CA SER A 74 0.69 23.01 6.72
C SER A 74 -0.15 22.11 5.80
N ILE A 75 -0.14 20.79 6.03
CA ILE A 75 -0.98 19.85 5.27
C ILE A 75 -2.46 20.25 5.38
N CYS A 76 -2.94 20.41 6.61
CA CYS A 76 -4.32 20.81 6.88
C CYS A 76 -4.65 22.19 6.30
N GLN A 77 -3.84 23.20 6.60
CA GLN A 77 -4.13 24.59 6.24
C GLN A 77 -4.02 24.84 4.73
N LEU A 78 -2.94 24.36 4.10
CA LEU A 78 -2.69 24.60 2.67
C LEU A 78 -3.56 23.70 1.81
N GLY A 79 -3.78 22.45 2.20
CA GLY A 79 -4.72 21.55 1.54
C GLY A 79 -6.11 22.18 1.43
N ARG A 80 -6.67 22.67 2.56
CA ARG A 80 -7.98 23.35 2.55
C ARG A 80 -7.95 24.62 1.73
N ALA A 81 -6.98 25.50 1.98
CA ALA A 81 -6.92 26.81 1.31
C ALA A 81 -6.72 26.73 -0.21
N TRP A 82 -6.10 25.66 -0.72
CA TRP A 82 -5.85 25.52 -2.15
C TRP A 82 -6.92 24.70 -2.86
N ALA A 83 -7.36 23.60 -2.25
CA ALA A 83 -8.24 22.64 -2.91
C ALA A 83 -9.71 22.74 -2.49
N VAL A 84 -10.02 23.09 -1.23
CA VAL A 84 -11.39 22.98 -0.68
C VAL A 84 -12.13 24.31 -0.68
N GLU A 85 -11.47 25.39 -0.24
CA GLU A 85 -12.11 26.70 -0.12
C GLU A 85 -12.64 27.20 -1.48
N PRO A 86 -13.85 27.79 -1.56
CA PRO A 86 -14.43 28.25 -2.83
C PRO A 86 -13.53 29.23 -3.60
N GLU A 87 -12.85 30.13 -2.89
CA GLU A 87 -11.88 31.09 -3.44
C GLU A 87 -10.44 30.53 -3.48
N GLY A 88 -10.28 29.25 -3.16
CA GLY A 88 -9.02 28.52 -3.20
C GLY A 88 -8.47 28.39 -4.61
N MET A 89 -7.15 28.27 -4.70
CA MET A 89 -6.42 28.35 -5.97
C MET A 89 -6.90 27.32 -7.02
N LEU A 90 -7.27 26.09 -6.63
CA LEU A 90 -7.73 25.08 -7.57
C LEU A 90 -9.18 25.30 -8.00
N ARG A 91 -10.08 25.62 -7.05
CA ARG A 91 -11.51 25.81 -7.33
C ARG A 91 -11.78 27.05 -8.18
N ARG A 92 -11.21 28.20 -7.80
CA ARG A 92 -11.42 29.47 -8.54
C ARG A 92 -10.92 29.43 -9.99
N ASN A 93 -9.96 28.54 -10.27
CA ASN A 93 -9.40 28.35 -11.61
C ASN A 93 -10.02 27.15 -12.35
N GLY A 94 -11.02 26.47 -11.78
CA GLY A 94 -11.68 25.31 -12.39
C GLY A 94 -10.75 24.12 -12.63
N LEU A 95 -9.72 23.96 -11.80
CA LEU A 95 -8.70 22.91 -11.97
C LEU A 95 -9.07 21.59 -11.29
N ILE A 96 -9.94 21.62 -10.28
CA ILE A 96 -10.36 20.47 -9.47
C ILE A 96 -11.88 20.31 -9.58
N THR A 97 -12.35 19.06 -9.66
CA THR A 97 -13.78 18.73 -9.74
C THR A 97 -14.43 18.76 -8.35
N ASP A 98 -15.76 18.92 -8.27
CA ASP A 98 -16.46 18.89 -6.97
C ASP A 98 -16.28 17.54 -6.25
N GLU A 99 -16.26 16.41 -6.97
CA GLU A 99 -15.96 15.10 -6.37
C GLU A 99 -14.56 15.04 -5.74
N GLN A 100 -13.55 15.62 -6.42
CA GLN A 100 -12.21 15.71 -5.88
C GLN A 100 -12.13 16.68 -4.70
N VAL A 101 -12.94 17.75 -4.68
CA VAL A 101 -13.05 18.65 -3.53
C VAL A 101 -13.57 17.89 -2.31
N ASP A 102 -14.68 17.16 -2.46
CA ASP A 102 -15.27 16.36 -1.38
C ASP A 102 -14.29 15.30 -0.86
N ARG A 103 -13.57 14.64 -1.79
CA ARG A 103 -12.54 13.65 -1.46
C ARG A 103 -11.38 14.27 -0.68
N MET A 104 -10.89 15.43 -1.10
CA MET A 104 -9.83 16.16 -0.41
C MET A 104 -10.28 16.64 0.97
N GLU A 105 -11.51 17.13 1.10
CA GLU A 105 -12.08 17.52 2.39
C GLU A 105 -12.11 16.34 3.37
N ASN A 106 -12.60 15.18 2.92
CA ASN A 106 -12.60 13.96 3.71
C ASN A 106 -11.17 13.54 4.14
N TRP A 107 -10.20 13.53 3.22
CA TRP A 107 -8.80 13.21 3.56
C TRP A 107 -8.22 14.16 4.61
N LEU A 108 -8.48 15.46 4.50
CA LEU A 108 -7.99 16.46 5.44
C LEU A 108 -8.68 16.34 6.80
N ASP A 109 -9.96 15.98 6.84
CA ASP A 109 -10.70 15.68 8.07
C ASP A 109 -10.08 14.48 8.77
N LEU A 110 -9.87 13.36 8.06
CA LEU A 110 -9.23 12.15 8.59
C LEU A 110 -7.81 12.41 9.12
N ILE A 111 -6.96 13.12 8.36
CA ILE A 111 -5.62 13.51 8.80
C ILE A 111 -5.71 14.38 10.06
N SER A 112 -6.55 15.41 10.05
CA SER A 112 -6.63 16.37 11.15
C SER A 112 -7.17 15.73 12.43
N TYR A 113 -8.13 14.80 12.31
CA TYR A 113 -8.67 14.04 13.41
C TYR A 113 -7.62 13.11 14.01
N ALA A 114 -6.89 12.36 13.17
CA ALA A 114 -5.80 11.50 13.64
C ALA A 114 -4.73 12.31 14.39
N VAL A 115 -4.29 13.44 13.83
CA VAL A 115 -3.32 14.34 14.48
C VAL A 115 -3.85 14.85 15.82
N MET A 116 -5.09 15.35 15.86
CA MET A 116 -5.72 15.85 17.09
C MET A 116 -5.74 14.78 18.18
N THR A 117 -6.17 13.56 17.83
CA THR A 117 -6.28 12.45 18.78
C THR A 117 -4.92 12.00 19.29
N LEU A 118 -3.91 11.90 18.42
CA LEU A 118 -2.54 11.53 18.81
C LEU A 118 -1.91 12.58 19.74
N LEU A 119 -2.05 13.87 19.43
CA LEU A 119 -1.61 14.97 20.29
C LEU A 119 -2.35 14.98 21.65
N GLY A 120 -3.60 14.52 21.67
CA GLY A 120 -4.41 14.36 22.86
C GLY A 120 -4.13 13.09 23.66
N ASN A 121 -3.16 12.25 23.26
CA ASN A 121 -2.91 10.93 23.83
C ASN A 121 -4.14 10.01 23.82
N GLY A 122 -4.99 10.10 22.78
CA GLY A 122 -6.17 9.25 22.61
C GLY A 122 -5.85 7.81 22.13
N GLY A 123 -4.61 7.56 21.70
CA GLY A 123 -4.11 6.25 21.25
C GLY A 123 -4.43 5.93 19.78
N GLU A 124 -3.67 5.01 19.20
CA GLU A 124 -3.77 4.60 17.79
C GLU A 124 -5.20 4.21 17.38
N LYS A 125 -5.88 3.37 18.16
CA LYS A 125 -7.20 2.83 17.78
C LYS A 125 -8.22 3.94 17.49
N GLU A 126 -8.28 4.95 18.35
CA GLU A 126 -9.19 6.09 18.16
C GLU A 126 -8.70 6.98 17.02
N ALA A 127 -7.40 7.28 16.98
CA ALA A 127 -6.83 8.20 15.99
C ALA A 127 -7.07 7.75 14.54
N PHE A 128 -7.02 6.43 14.30
CA PHE A 128 -7.16 5.86 12.96
C PHE A 128 -8.53 5.26 12.67
N TRP A 129 -9.50 5.31 13.60
CA TRP A 129 -10.81 4.67 13.41
C TRP A 129 -11.48 5.08 12.08
N GLY A 130 -11.65 6.38 11.83
CA GLY A 130 -12.27 6.85 10.58
C GLY A 130 -11.48 6.50 9.31
N TYR A 131 -10.14 6.41 9.41
CA TYR A 131 -9.32 5.95 8.29
C TYR A 131 -9.50 4.45 8.02
N ARG A 132 -9.67 3.65 9.06
CA ARG A 132 -9.98 2.21 8.91
C ARG A 132 -11.33 2.00 8.26
N GLU A 133 -12.35 2.77 8.65
CA GLU A 133 -13.67 2.74 7.98
C GLU A 133 -13.53 3.14 6.50
N TYR A 134 -12.78 4.21 6.19
CA TYR A 134 -12.50 4.63 4.81
C TYR A 134 -11.87 3.52 3.95
N ILE A 135 -10.96 2.73 4.54
CA ILE A 135 -10.35 1.57 3.86
C ILE A 135 -11.38 0.45 3.68
N SER A 136 -12.13 0.09 4.72
CA SER A 136 -13.16 -0.95 4.65
C SER A 136 -14.25 -0.63 3.62
N GLU A 137 -14.70 0.62 3.52
CA GLU A 137 -15.68 1.05 2.51
C GLU A 137 -15.22 0.77 1.06
N LYS A 138 -13.90 0.72 0.82
CA LYS A 138 -13.31 0.41 -0.48
C LYS A 138 -13.01 -1.06 -0.67
N LEU A 139 -12.55 -1.72 0.39
CA LEU A 139 -12.05 -3.08 0.35
C LEU A 139 -13.17 -4.12 0.47
N ASP A 140 -14.15 -3.91 1.34
CA ASP A 140 -15.24 -4.87 1.59
C ASP A 140 -16.03 -5.20 0.33
N PRO A 141 -16.38 -4.23 -0.57
CA PRO A 141 -17.02 -4.55 -1.85
C PRO A 141 -16.14 -5.41 -2.77
N LEU A 142 -14.83 -5.19 -2.78
CA LEU A 142 -13.89 -5.98 -3.59
C LEU A 142 -13.74 -7.40 -3.04
N MET A 143 -13.75 -7.56 -1.71
CA MET A 143 -13.74 -8.88 -1.09
C MET A 143 -15.02 -9.65 -1.38
N ALA A 144 -16.19 -8.99 -1.28
CA ALA A 144 -17.46 -9.59 -1.64
C ALA A 144 -17.53 -9.96 -3.13
N GLU A 145 -16.98 -9.13 -4.01
CA GLU A 145 -16.85 -9.44 -5.43
C GLU A 145 -15.94 -10.65 -5.66
N LEU A 146 -14.79 -10.72 -4.98
CA LEU A 146 -13.89 -11.87 -5.06
C LEU A 146 -14.62 -13.16 -4.64
N ASP A 147 -15.35 -13.16 -3.53
CA ASP A 147 -16.09 -14.34 -3.06
C ASP A 147 -17.13 -14.82 -4.09
N VAL A 148 -17.83 -13.89 -4.75
CA VAL A 148 -18.78 -14.21 -5.83
C VAL A 148 -18.05 -14.82 -7.03
N LEU A 149 -16.94 -14.20 -7.45
CA LEU A 149 -16.15 -14.68 -8.58
C LEU A 149 -15.56 -16.07 -8.30
N LEU A 150 -15.04 -16.33 -7.10
CA LEU A 150 -14.53 -17.65 -6.74
C LEU A 150 -15.64 -18.71 -6.77
N GLU A 151 -16.86 -18.40 -6.32
CA GLU A 151 -18.00 -19.32 -6.42
C GLU A 151 -18.40 -19.60 -7.88
N GLU A 152 -18.30 -18.60 -8.76
CA GLU A 152 -18.64 -18.74 -10.18
C GLU A 152 -17.57 -19.46 -11.01
N LYS A 153 -16.29 -19.26 -10.68
CA LYS A 153 -15.14 -19.70 -11.51
C LYS A 153 -14.49 -20.98 -11.01
N VAL A 154 -14.71 -21.39 -9.76
CA VAL A 154 -14.22 -22.68 -9.23
C VAL A 154 -15.15 -23.81 -9.68
N MET A 155 -14.81 -24.45 -10.81
CA MET A 155 -15.64 -25.51 -11.41
C MET A 155 -15.11 -26.92 -11.16
N GLU A 156 -13.78 -27.11 -11.11
CA GLU A 156 -13.16 -28.42 -10.93
C GLU A 156 -13.27 -28.93 -9.47
N ASP A 157 -13.58 -30.22 -9.29
CA ASP A 157 -13.77 -30.86 -7.98
C ASP A 157 -12.54 -30.69 -7.04
N GLU A 158 -11.32 -30.75 -7.60
CA GLU A 158 -10.08 -30.60 -6.82
C GLU A 158 -9.91 -29.16 -6.30
N ILE A 159 -10.34 -28.16 -7.08
CA ILE A 159 -10.31 -26.74 -6.70
C ILE A 159 -11.44 -26.43 -5.72
N GLN A 160 -12.60 -27.09 -5.85
CA GLN A 160 -13.72 -26.92 -4.91
C GLN A 160 -13.33 -27.28 -3.48
N GLU A 161 -12.55 -28.36 -3.26
CA GLU A 161 -12.07 -28.70 -1.92
C GLU A 161 -11.17 -27.60 -1.33
N LEU A 162 -10.30 -27.02 -2.16
CA LEU A 162 -9.43 -25.90 -1.76
C LEU A 162 -10.24 -24.63 -1.45
N HIS A 163 -11.24 -24.33 -2.27
CA HIS A 163 -12.17 -23.22 -2.05
C HIS A 163 -12.96 -23.38 -0.74
N GLU A 164 -13.46 -24.59 -0.45
CA GLU A 164 -14.15 -24.88 0.81
C GLU A 164 -13.23 -24.77 2.03
N ASN A 165 -11.93 -25.04 1.87
CA ASN A 165 -10.95 -24.81 2.92
C ASN A 165 -10.66 -23.31 3.10
N TYR A 166 -10.51 -22.55 2.01
CA TYR A 166 -10.38 -21.10 2.03
C TYR A 166 -11.57 -20.42 2.74
N LYS A 167 -12.81 -20.84 2.46
CA LYS A 167 -14.01 -20.31 3.14
C LYS A 167 -13.95 -20.47 4.66
N LYS A 168 -13.37 -21.58 5.15
CA LYS A 168 -13.23 -21.88 6.58
C LYS A 168 -12.08 -21.13 7.26
N GLN A 169 -11.12 -20.61 6.50
CA GLN A 169 -10.02 -19.82 7.06
C GLN A 169 -10.56 -18.52 7.67
N SER A 170 -10.07 -18.23 8.87
CA SER A 170 -10.29 -16.96 9.56
C SER A 170 -9.16 -15.99 9.24
N GLY A 171 -9.38 -14.71 9.56
CA GLY A 171 -8.32 -13.72 9.53
C GLY A 171 -7.40 -13.80 10.73
N ALA A 172 -6.34 -12.98 10.67
CA ALA A 172 -5.39 -12.80 11.73
C ALA A 172 -5.95 -11.86 12.81
N GLU A 173 -5.73 -12.24 14.07
CA GLU A 173 -6.00 -11.37 15.22
C GLU A 173 -5.08 -10.13 15.21
N GLU A 174 -5.56 -9.02 15.77
CA GLU A 174 -4.80 -7.75 15.83
C GLU A 174 -3.44 -7.92 16.52
N GLU A 175 -3.37 -8.73 17.57
CA GLU A 175 -2.14 -9.04 18.28
C GLU A 175 -1.13 -9.76 17.38
N ARG A 176 -1.59 -10.63 16.47
CA ARG A 176 -0.72 -11.37 15.54
C ARG A 176 -0.14 -10.44 14.46
N LEU A 177 -0.96 -9.53 13.93
CA LEU A 177 -0.52 -8.49 12.99
C LEU A 177 0.48 -7.54 13.65
N ALA A 178 0.20 -7.08 14.87
CA ALA A 178 1.12 -6.24 15.64
C ALA A 178 2.44 -6.96 15.98
N ALA A 179 2.39 -8.26 16.30
CA ALA A 179 3.58 -9.06 16.53
C ALA A 179 4.45 -9.21 15.27
N PHE A 180 3.82 -9.38 14.09
CA PHE A 180 4.53 -9.41 12.80
C PHE A 180 5.28 -8.09 12.55
N GLU A 181 4.57 -6.96 12.67
CA GLU A 181 5.14 -5.62 12.52
C GLU A 181 6.30 -5.37 13.48
N ALA A 182 6.13 -5.73 14.76
CA ALA A 182 7.16 -5.59 15.77
C ALA A 182 8.40 -6.46 15.49
N LYS A 183 8.21 -7.71 15.02
CA LYS A 183 9.30 -8.63 14.69
C LYS A 183 10.22 -8.08 13.60
N PHE A 184 9.65 -7.41 12.60
CA PHE A 184 10.41 -6.90 11.46
C PHE A 184 10.65 -5.40 11.47
N GLU A 185 10.21 -4.69 12.50
CA GLU A 185 10.32 -3.24 12.63
C GLU A 185 9.68 -2.48 11.44
N VAL A 186 8.54 -3.00 10.96
CA VAL A 186 7.77 -2.42 9.85
C VAL A 186 6.35 -2.08 10.26
N LEU A 187 5.66 -1.32 9.40
CA LEU A 187 4.22 -1.10 9.52
C LEU A 187 3.59 -1.65 8.24
N LEU A 188 2.64 -2.55 8.37
CA LEU A 188 1.85 -3.04 7.26
C LEU A 188 0.87 -1.94 6.81
N PRO A 189 0.67 -1.76 5.48
CA PRO A 189 -0.39 -0.91 4.94
C PRO A 189 -1.77 -1.28 5.49
N GLU A 190 -2.63 -0.29 5.74
CA GLU A 190 -3.91 -0.54 6.41
C GLU A 190 -4.89 -1.35 5.54
N ASP A 191 -4.82 -1.24 4.22
CA ASP A 191 -5.60 -2.07 3.30
C ASP A 191 -5.18 -3.54 3.37
N PHE A 192 -3.88 -3.82 3.38
CA PHE A 192 -3.36 -5.17 3.59
C PHE A 192 -3.77 -5.72 4.97
N ARG A 193 -3.65 -4.91 6.03
CA ARG A 193 -4.14 -5.30 7.38
C ARG A 193 -5.63 -5.60 7.36
N SER A 194 -6.43 -4.75 6.71
CA SER A 194 -7.88 -4.91 6.65
C SER A 194 -8.27 -6.20 5.94
N PHE A 195 -7.59 -6.56 4.85
CA PHE A 195 -7.79 -7.86 4.22
C PHE A 195 -7.42 -9.01 5.17
N TYR A 196 -6.24 -8.95 5.78
CA TYR A 196 -5.74 -10.03 6.64
C TYR A 196 -6.54 -10.23 7.93
N ARG A 197 -7.28 -9.21 8.41
CA ARG A 197 -8.28 -9.38 9.49
C ARG A 197 -9.42 -10.33 9.12
N HIS A 198 -9.67 -10.53 7.83
CA HIS A 198 -10.71 -11.42 7.32
C HIS A 198 -10.13 -12.76 6.83
N LYS A 199 -8.94 -12.74 6.22
CA LYS A 199 -8.28 -13.91 5.63
C LYS A 199 -6.77 -13.91 5.84
N ASP A 200 -6.26 -14.82 6.68
CA ASP A 200 -4.82 -14.99 6.90
C ASP A 200 -4.22 -15.98 5.89
N GLY A 201 -4.05 -15.51 4.66
CA GLY A 201 -3.68 -16.35 3.52
C GLY A 201 -4.88 -16.94 2.77
N SER A 202 -4.61 -17.75 1.74
CA SER A 202 -5.64 -18.47 1.00
C SER A 202 -5.55 -19.99 1.12
N GLY A 203 -4.48 -20.49 1.75
CA GLY A 203 -4.15 -21.91 1.81
C GLY A 203 -3.31 -22.35 0.62
N TYR A 204 -2.54 -23.42 0.84
CA TYR A 204 -1.60 -23.93 -0.16
C TYR A 204 -2.28 -24.21 -1.50
N ALA A 205 -1.73 -23.62 -2.56
CA ALA A 205 -2.15 -23.75 -3.95
C ALA A 205 -3.54 -23.20 -4.30
N PHE A 206 -4.32 -22.61 -3.37
CA PHE A 206 -5.62 -22.01 -3.73
C PHE A 206 -5.44 -20.58 -4.28
N HIS A 207 -5.48 -20.45 -5.60
CA HIS A 207 -5.23 -19.19 -6.29
C HIS A 207 -6.42 -18.21 -6.16
N VAL A 208 -6.14 -17.02 -5.63
CA VAL A 208 -7.14 -15.96 -5.39
C VAL A 208 -6.73 -14.61 -5.97
N LEU A 209 -5.49 -14.45 -6.42
CA LEU A 209 -4.98 -13.25 -7.05
C LEU A 209 -4.53 -13.52 -8.49
N TYR A 210 -4.95 -12.65 -9.41
CA TYR A 210 -4.73 -12.76 -10.85
C TYR A 210 -4.25 -11.41 -11.41
N PRO A 211 -3.12 -10.85 -10.92
CA PRO A 211 -2.53 -9.64 -11.51
C PRO A 211 -2.10 -9.93 -12.96
N GLY A 212 -1.99 -8.89 -13.79
CA GLY A 212 -1.51 -9.03 -15.15
C GLY A 212 -2.29 -8.20 -16.16
N ASP A 213 -1.89 -8.28 -17.41
CA ASP A 213 -2.45 -7.48 -18.49
C ASP A 213 -3.67 -8.18 -19.12
N ALA A 214 -4.84 -7.64 -18.83
CA ALA A 214 -6.11 -8.06 -19.42
C ALA A 214 -6.12 -8.02 -20.95
N GLU A 215 -5.37 -7.09 -21.58
CA GLU A 215 -5.29 -6.98 -23.03
C GLU A 215 -4.37 -8.03 -23.64
N ALA A 216 -3.36 -8.48 -22.90
CA ALA A 216 -2.48 -9.58 -23.29
C ALA A 216 -3.07 -10.97 -23.01
N GLY A 217 -4.07 -11.05 -22.13
CA GLY A 217 -4.68 -12.32 -21.71
C GLY A 217 -3.75 -13.15 -20.81
N GLU A 218 -2.83 -12.49 -20.11
CA GLU A 218 -1.89 -13.12 -19.18
C GLU A 218 -2.25 -12.77 -17.74
N TRP A 219 -2.72 -13.76 -16.98
CA TRP A 219 -3.16 -13.60 -15.59
C TRP A 219 -2.45 -14.63 -14.70
N PRO A 220 -1.15 -14.46 -14.40
CA PRO A 220 -0.43 -15.37 -13.52
C PRO A 220 -1.20 -15.57 -12.21
N PRO A 221 -1.58 -16.81 -11.85
CA PRO A 221 -2.32 -17.06 -10.63
C PRO A 221 -1.40 -17.06 -9.40
N TYR A 222 -1.89 -16.50 -8.29
CA TYR A 222 -1.19 -16.50 -7.00
C TYR A 222 -2.12 -16.93 -5.88
N TYR A 223 -1.60 -17.74 -4.96
CA TYR A 223 -2.22 -17.99 -3.67
C TYR A 223 -1.56 -17.09 -2.60
N LEU A 224 -2.36 -16.66 -1.63
CA LEU A 224 -1.93 -15.80 -0.54
C LEU A 224 -1.25 -16.63 0.56
N LEU A 225 -0.11 -16.14 1.02
CA LEU A 225 0.62 -16.67 2.16
C LEU A 225 -0.05 -16.18 3.45
N SER A 226 -0.24 -17.08 4.41
CA SER A 226 -0.51 -16.70 5.80
C SER A 226 0.67 -15.93 6.39
N LEU A 227 0.46 -15.19 7.49
CA LEU A 227 1.54 -14.46 8.17
C LEU A 227 2.71 -15.38 8.58
N ASP A 228 2.43 -16.63 8.94
CA ASP A 228 3.46 -17.63 9.25
C ASP A 228 4.26 -18.03 8.00
N GLU A 229 3.58 -18.26 6.87
CA GLU A 229 4.24 -18.56 5.60
C GLU A 229 5.01 -17.36 5.04
N MET A 230 4.53 -16.13 5.25
CA MET A 230 5.26 -14.90 4.92
C MET A 230 6.57 -14.82 5.72
N GLU A 231 6.53 -15.14 7.02
CA GLU A 231 7.71 -15.17 7.89
C GLU A 231 8.71 -16.25 7.45
N GLU A 232 8.22 -17.45 7.14
CA GLU A 232 9.04 -18.55 6.65
C GLU A 232 9.68 -18.18 5.32
N THR A 233 8.88 -17.73 4.35
CA THR A 233 9.34 -17.29 3.03
C THR A 233 10.40 -16.20 3.16
N LYS A 234 10.15 -15.22 4.02
CA LYS A 234 11.08 -14.12 4.26
C LYS A 234 12.45 -14.57 4.80
N SER A 235 12.50 -15.69 5.52
CA SER A 235 13.74 -16.17 6.16
C SER A 235 14.79 -16.69 5.16
N TYR A 236 14.37 -17.06 3.95
CA TYR A 236 15.29 -17.46 2.88
C TYR A 236 15.18 -16.56 1.64
N PHE A 237 14.16 -15.70 1.58
CA PHE A 237 13.88 -14.79 0.47
C PHE A 237 13.70 -13.36 1.02
N CYS A 238 14.49 -12.37 0.58
CA CYS A 238 14.45 -11.01 1.14
C CYS A 238 14.81 -10.90 2.65
N GLU A 239 15.64 -11.82 3.19
CA GLU A 239 16.26 -11.69 4.52
C GLU A 239 17.44 -10.69 4.52
N ARG A 240 18.03 -10.46 3.35
CA ARG A 240 19.18 -9.58 3.13
C ARG A 240 18.98 -8.70 1.91
N ASP A 241 19.79 -7.66 1.85
CA ASP A 241 19.83 -6.77 0.69
C ASP A 241 20.80 -7.36 -0.35
N GLU A 242 20.35 -7.43 -1.59
CA GLU A 242 21.15 -7.83 -2.75
C GLU A 242 20.90 -6.82 -3.86
N LEU A 243 21.95 -6.17 -4.37
CA LEU A 243 21.82 -5.14 -5.39
C LEU A 243 21.66 -5.76 -6.78
N LEU A 244 20.78 -5.20 -7.62
CA LEU A 244 20.70 -5.62 -9.03
C LEU A 244 22.05 -5.47 -9.75
N ALA A 245 22.86 -4.47 -9.37
CA ALA A 245 24.18 -4.21 -9.94
C ALA A 245 25.21 -5.33 -9.71
N GLU A 246 24.92 -6.29 -8.84
CA GLU A 246 25.76 -7.49 -8.64
C GLU A 246 25.52 -8.56 -9.72
N TYR A 247 24.36 -8.51 -10.39
CA TYR A 247 23.90 -9.54 -11.33
C TYR A 247 23.63 -8.99 -12.75
N TYR A 248 23.26 -7.71 -12.85
CA TYR A 248 22.78 -7.08 -14.08
C TYR A 248 23.65 -5.90 -14.50
N SER A 249 23.71 -5.66 -15.81
CA SER A 249 24.35 -4.48 -16.37
C SER A 249 23.53 -3.21 -16.10
N GLY A 250 24.19 -2.05 -16.21
CA GLY A 250 23.50 -0.76 -16.09
C GLY A 250 22.49 -0.47 -17.22
N GLU A 251 22.46 -1.26 -18.31
CA GLU A 251 21.42 -1.17 -19.33
C GLU A 251 20.16 -1.93 -18.89
N GLU A 252 20.32 -3.14 -18.39
CA GLU A 252 19.20 -3.95 -17.85
C GLU A 252 18.54 -3.25 -16.65
N ILE A 253 19.34 -2.63 -15.76
CA ILE A 253 18.82 -1.90 -14.60
C ILE A 253 17.99 -0.67 -15.02
N ARG A 254 18.14 -0.14 -16.24
CA ARG A 254 17.30 0.99 -16.70
C ARG A 254 15.86 0.59 -17.01
N GLU A 255 15.60 -0.69 -17.19
CA GLU A 255 14.24 -1.22 -17.37
C GLU A 255 13.50 -1.34 -16.04
N LEU A 256 14.20 -1.24 -14.90
CA LEU A 256 13.58 -1.20 -13.58
C LEU A 256 12.69 0.04 -13.44
N ASP A 257 11.45 -0.18 -12.98
CA ASP A 257 10.56 0.93 -12.68
C ASP A 257 11.19 1.88 -11.64
N PRO A 258 11.24 3.20 -11.89
CA PRO A 258 11.93 4.14 -11.01
C PRO A 258 11.31 4.25 -9.61
N LYS A 259 10.11 3.70 -9.36
CA LYS A 259 9.49 3.57 -8.04
C LYS A 259 10.18 2.55 -7.15
N ILE A 260 10.92 1.61 -7.74
CA ILE A 260 11.58 0.50 -7.05
C ILE A 260 13.05 0.86 -6.85
N LYS A 261 13.59 0.62 -5.64
CA LYS A 261 15.03 0.74 -5.40
C LYS A 261 15.77 -0.40 -6.11
N PRO A 262 17.02 -0.19 -6.60
CA PRO A 262 17.71 -1.14 -7.48
C PRO A 262 18.30 -2.35 -6.72
N TYR A 263 17.44 -3.06 -6.00
CA TYR A 263 17.69 -4.32 -5.31
C TYR A 263 17.03 -5.46 -6.06
N LEU A 264 17.67 -6.63 -6.03
CA LEU A 264 17.03 -7.89 -6.39
C LEU A 264 16.24 -8.44 -5.20
N PHE A 265 16.85 -8.38 -4.01
CA PHE A 265 16.22 -8.69 -2.73
C PHE A 265 16.46 -7.55 -1.75
N HIS A 266 15.47 -7.22 -0.94
CA HIS A 266 15.56 -6.11 0.02
C HIS A 266 14.89 -6.47 1.35
N LYS A 267 15.53 -6.14 2.47
CA LYS A 267 15.02 -6.47 3.81
C LYS A 267 13.65 -5.91 4.12
N LYS A 268 13.25 -4.82 3.48
CA LYS A 268 11.93 -4.19 3.66
C LYS A 268 10.90 -4.64 2.61
N TRP A 269 11.22 -5.65 1.79
CA TRP A 269 10.26 -6.31 0.91
C TRP A 269 9.72 -7.59 1.58
N PHE A 270 8.41 -7.81 1.45
CA PHE A 270 7.72 -8.91 2.11
C PHE A 270 6.88 -9.70 1.11
N PRO A 271 7.29 -10.91 0.73
CA PRO A 271 6.46 -11.82 -0.04
C PRO A 271 5.15 -12.11 0.69
N PHE A 272 4.03 -11.94 0.01
CA PHE A 272 2.69 -12.21 0.55
C PHE A 272 1.84 -13.12 -0.35
N ALA A 273 2.27 -13.33 -1.59
CA ALA A 273 1.62 -14.27 -2.50
C ALA A 273 2.66 -14.97 -3.37
N THR A 274 2.39 -16.20 -3.78
CA THR A 274 3.26 -16.97 -4.67
C THR A 274 2.46 -17.92 -5.56
N MET A 275 3.12 -18.44 -6.59
CA MET A 275 2.63 -19.55 -7.41
C MET A 275 3.40 -20.83 -7.02
N ALA A 276 2.74 -21.99 -7.14
CA ALA A 276 3.30 -23.28 -6.77
C ALA A 276 4.71 -23.49 -7.35
N GLY A 277 5.73 -23.58 -6.47
CA GLY A 277 7.13 -23.79 -6.85
C GLY A 277 8.08 -22.62 -6.56
N GLY A 278 7.58 -21.47 -6.09
CA GLY A 278 8.43 -20.37 -5.60
C GLY A 278 9.19 -19.61 -6.70
N SER A 279 8.75 -19.72 -7.96
CA SER A 279 9.33 -18.99 -9.09
C SER A 279 8.76 -17.58 -9.28
N LEU A 280 7.64 -17.27 -8.63
CA LEU A 280 6.92 -16.01 -8.72
C LEU A 280 6.48 -15.59 -7.33
N TYR A 281 6.73 -14.32 -6.97
CA TYR A 281 6.26 -13.75 -5.70
C TYR A 281 5.65 -12.38 -5.94
N LEU A 282 4.50 -12.11 -5.33
CA LEU A 282 4.07 -10.73 -5.07
C LEU A 282 4.59 -10.32 -3.70
N MET A 283 5.12 -9.10 -3.63
CA MET A 283 5.75 -8.56 -2.43
C MET A 283 5.21 -7.16 -2.11
N LEU A 284 5.06 -6.87 -0.82
CA LEU A 284 4.88 -5.51 -0.31
C LEU A 284 6.23 -4.81 -0.35
N ASP A 285 6.31 -3.68 -1.04
CA ASP A 285 7.47 -2.78 -1.00
C ASP A 285 7.29 -1.73 0.12
N LEU A 286 7.89 -2.01 1.28
CA LEU A 286 7.85 -1.11 2.45
C LEU A 286 9.05 -0.15 2.51
N ASP A 287 9.79 0.00 1.41
CA ASP A 287 10.89 0.96 1.29
C ASP A 287 11.15 1.36 -0.17
N PRO A 288 10.13 1.92 -0.84
CA PRO A 288 10.22 2.31 -2.24
C PRO A 288 11.19 3.50 -2.43
N SER A 289 11.46 3.83 -3.69
CA SER A 289 12.18 5.06 -4.03
C SER A 289 11.37 6.32 -3.70
N ASP A 290 11.94 7.50 -3.99
CA ASP A 290 11.21 8.76 -3.87
C ASP A 290 10.09 8.96 -4.91
N GLN A 291 10.01 8.08 -5.92
CA GLN A 291 8.95 8.06 -6.93
C GLN A 291 7.81 7.09 -6.58
N GLY A 292 8.06 6.17 -5.64
CA GLY A 292 7.09 5.18 -5.19
C GLY A 292 6.31 5.58 -3.95
N THR A 293 5.37 4.71 -3.57
CA THR A 293 4.46 4.88 -2.44
C THR A 293 4.68 3.74 -1.46
N TYR A 294 4.85 4.05 -0.17
CA TYR A 294 5.04 3.04 0.86
C TYR A 294 3.90 2.01 0.85
N GLY A 295 4.22 0.73 0.66
CA GLY A 295 3.22 -0.33 0.56
C GLY A 295 2.78 -0.70 -0.86
N GLN A 296 3.39 -0.10 -1.90
CA GLN A 296 3.16 -0.51 -3.28
C GLN A 296 3.46 -2.01 -3.49
N ILE A 297 2.85 -2.59 -4.51
CA ILE A 297 2.99 -4.01 -4.84
C ILE A 297 4.02 -4.15 -5.95
N ILE A 298 4.98 -5.05 -5.74
CA ILE A 298 5.97 -5.46 -6.74
C ILE A 298 5.92 -6.97 -6.93
N SER A 299 6.35 -7.45 -8.09
CA SER A 299 6.48 -8.88 -8.39
C SER A 299 7.94 -9.23 -8.61
N TYR A 300 8.39 -10.33 -8.02
CA TYR A 300 9.61 -11.02 -8.44
C TYR A 300 9.26 -12.15 -9.41
N ILE A 301 10.05 -12.27 -10.48
CA ILE A 301 9.95 -13.32 -11.48
C ILE A 301 11.31 -14.00 -11.61
N HIS A 302 11.34 -15.33 -11.56
CA HIS A 302 12.52 -16.14 -11.81
C HIS A 302 12.77 -16.36 -13.30
N ASP A 303 14.03 -16.60 -13.67
CA ASP A 303 14.48 -16.98 -15.02
C ASP A 303 14.02 -16.04 -16.16
N PRO A 304 14.58 -14.81 -16.25
CA PRO A 304 15.63 -14.26 -15.39
C PRO A 304 15.08 -13.60 -14.13
N ASP A 305 15.88 -13.64 -13.05
CA ASP A 305 15.57 -13.02 -11.75
C ASP A 305 15.40 -11.50 -11.84
N PHE A 306 14.17 -11.00 -11.81
CA PHE A 306 13.93 -9.57 -11.87
C PHE A 306 12.70 -9.14 -11.07
N VAL A 307 12.62 -7.84 -10.78
CA VAL A 307 11.51 -7.24 -10.04
C VAL A 307 10.78 -6.21 -10.89
N TYR A 308 9.45 -6.24 -10.81
CA TYR A 308 8.56 -5.39 -11.60
C TYR A 308 7.54 -4.71 -10.70
N TYR A 309 7.13 -3.51 -11.07
CA TYR A 309 6.05 -2.81 -10.40
C TYR A 309 4.71 -3.42 -10.81
N VAL A 310 3.78 -3.58 -9.86
CA VAL A 310 2.47 -4.18 -10.10
C VAL A 310 1.35 -3.18 -9.85
N ALA A 311 1.26 -2.62 -8.63
CA ALA A 311 0.15 -1.75 -8.25
C ALA A 311 0.55 -0.75 -7.15
N ASP A 312 -0.20 0.34 -7.01
CA ASP A 312 0.05 1.38 -6.00
C ASP A 312 -0.34 0.95 -4.58
N SER A 313 -1.24 -0.01 -4.43
CA SER A 313 -1.74 -0.52 -3.16
C SER A 313 -2.27 -1.96 -3.27
N PHE A 314 -2.53 -2.62 -2.14
CA PHE A 314 -3.18 -3.93 -2.14
C PHE A 314 -4.64 -3.83 -2.63
N THR A 315 -5.32 -2.72 -2.32
CA THR A 315 -6.67 -2.45 -2.82
C THR A 315 -6.71 -2.37 -4.35
N ASP A 316 -5.72 -1.71 -4.96
CA ASP A 316 -5.63 -1.59 -6.42
C ASP A 316 -5.31 -2.94 -7.07
N LEU A 317 -4.38 -3.70 -6.49
CA LEU A 317 -4.09 -5.08 -6.89
C LEU A 317 -5.37 -5.95 -6.88
N LEU A 318 -6.14 -5.91 -5.79
CA LEU A 318 -7.34 -6.73 -5.65
C LEU A 318 -8.41 -6.33 -6.69
N ARG A 319 -8.56 -5.03 -6.94
CA ARG A 319 -9.48 -4.52 -7.97
C ARG A 319 -9.12 -5.02 -9.36
N GLU A 320 -7.84 -4.96 -9.72
CA GLU A 320 -7.34 -5.45 -11.00
C GLU A 320 -7.46 -6.96 -11.11
N SER A 321 -7.12 -7.68 -10.04
CA SER A 321 -7.27 -9.13 -9.94
C SER A 321 -8.72 -9.58 -10.15
N ASN A 322 -9.69 -8.95 -9.46
CA ASN A 322 -11.11 -9.27 -9.61
C ASN A 322 -11.59 -9.00 -11.04
N ARG A 323 -11.17 -7.88 -11.63
CA ARG A 323 -11.47 -7.56 -13.03
C ARG A 323 -10.95 -8.67 -13.94
N ASN A 324 -9.72 -9.13 -13.77
CA ASN A 324 -9.13 -10.18 -14.59
C ASN A 324 -9.86 -11.51 -14.40
N LEU A 325 -10.12 -11.91 -13.15
CA LEU A 325 -10.88 -13.12 -12.84
C LEU A 325 -12.31 -13.11 -13.42
N SER A 326 -12.95 -11.94 -13.49
CA SER A 326 -14.27 -11.80 -14.13
C SER A 326 -14.25 -12.09 -15.64
N MET A 327 -13.10 -11.92 -16.29
CA MET A 327 -12.89 -12.16 -17.72
C MET A 327 -12.48 -13.61 -18.02
N MET A 328 -12.04 -14.37 -17.02
CA MET A 328 -11.71 -15.79 -17.14
C MET A 328 -12.98 -16.62 -17.31
N ASP A 329 -12.90 -17.73 -18.04
CA ASP A 329 -14.02 -18.68 -18.15
C ASP A 329 -14.16 -19.48 -16.85
N GLU A 330 -13.06 -20.08 -16.37
CA GLU A 330 -12.95 -20.82 -15.11
C GLU A 330 -11.52 -20.71 -14.53
N ILE A 331 -11.33 -21.11 -13.28
CA ILE A 331 -10.00 -21.26 -12.66
C ILE A 331 -9.48 -22.65 -12.99
N GLU A 332 -8.28 -22.72 -13.56
CA GLU A 332 -7.58 -23.94 -13.95
C GLU A 332 -6.18 -24.00 -13.30
N TYR A 333 -5.61 -25.20 -13.15
CA TYR A 333 -4.24 -25.44 -12.63
C TYR A 333 -3.20 -25.75 -13.69
#